data_AF-A0AAV9E392-F1
#
_entry.id   AF-A0AAV9E392-F1
#
_cell.length_a   1.000
_cell.length_b   1.000
_cell.length_c   1.000
_cell.angle_alpha   90.00
_cell.angle_beta   90.00
_cell.angle_gamma   90.00
#
_symmetry.space_group_name_H-M   'P 1'
#
loop_
_entity.id
_entity.type
_entity.pdbx_description
1 polymer ?
#
loop_
_entity_poly.entity_id
_entity_poly.type
_entity_poly.pdbx_seq_one_letter_code
_entity_poly.pdbx_strand_id
1 'polypeptide(L)'
;MFVDVEVMNADIKLVLGDHGLQSGPGSIARGLSALYKDITETVRKEAATINTVFPSPNDVMSILVQRVLEQRVSAILDKLLVKPSLVNLPPVEEGGLLLYLRILPVAFENTQELAKELKSVGCGELDVEGLTESIFLVHKNEYPEYEQASLRQLYQAKMEELRAESQQQSDSTGTTMRSKGTSAMPSHMQISVTVATEFISQYTTEGLERAREGLNEAAALRERFVIGASVSRRVVAAAASAAEAAAAAAGENSFKSFMVAVQRCASSVVIVQQYFMNSISRLLLPVDGAHGASCDDMGATVLNMENTAYKGLQQCIDTVMAEVERLLSAEQKITDNRSSMMEMLLIIGQQMHAQGKSVAQSFD
;
A
#
# COMPACT_ATOMS: atom_id res chain seq x y z
N MET A 1 -48.07 -12.71 3.50
CA MET A 1 -47.16 -13.44 4.41
C MET A 1 -45.71 -13.48 3.92
N PHE A 2 -45.40 -13.12 2.67
CA PHE A 2 -44.03 -13.13 2.10
C PHE A 2 -43.12 -11.97 2.55
N VAL A 3 -43.71 -10.85 2.96
CA VAL A 3 -43.01 -9.58 3.25
C VAL A 3 -43.52 -9.00 4.58
N ASP A 4 -43.90 -9.88 5.50
CA ASP A 4 -44.25 -9.44 6.85
C ASP A 4 -42.99 -8.98 7.58
N VAL A 5 -43.14 -8.00 8.47
CA VAL A 5 -42.07 -7.48 9.32
C VAL A 5 -41.47 -8.61 10.17
N GLU A 6 -42.30 -9.55 10.61
CA GLU A 6 -41.84 -10.71 11.38
C GLU A 6 -40.91 -11.62 10.57
N VAL A 7 -41.23 -11.85 9.30
CA VAL A 7 -40.40 -12.64 8.38
C VAL A 7 -39.08 -11.92 8.10
N MET A 8 -39.14 -10.62 7.80
CA MET A 8 -37.93 -9.83 7.56
C MET A 8 -37.03 -9.76 8.80
N ASN A 9 -37.59 -9.68 10.01
CA ASN A 9 -36.82 -9.75 11.24
C ASN A 9 -36.17 -11.12 11.46
N ALA A 10 -36.85 -12.21 11.09
CA ALA A 10 -36.27 -13.55 11.14
C ALA A 10 -35.12 -13.69 10.12
N ASP A 11 -35.28 -13.14 8.91
CA ASP A 11 -34.24 -13.10 7.88
C ASP A 11 -33.00 -12.34 8.38
N ILE A 12 -33.20 -11.16 8.99
CA ILE A 12 -32.12 -10.37 9.58
C ILE A 12 -31.38 -11.19 10.64
N LYS A 13 -32.10 -11.87 11.54
CA LYS A 13 -31.49 -12.70 12.57
C LYS A 13 -30.73 -13.90 11.99
N LEU A 14 -31.25 -14.51 10.93
CA LEU A 14 -30.60 -15.63 10.24
C LEU A 14 -29.25 -15.22 9.64
N VAL A 15 -29.19 -14.03 9.03
CA VAL A 15 -28.00 -13.56 8.31
C VAL A 15 -26.97 -12.92 9.25
N LEU A 16 -27.42 -12.05 10.16
CA LEU A 16 -26.53 -11.29 11.04
C LEU A 16 -26.16 -12.04 12.33
N GLY A 17 -27.02 -12.96 12.79
CA GLY A 17 -26.86 -13.62 14.07
C GLY A 17 -26.82 -12.64 15.26
N ASP A 18 -26.25 -13.09 16.38
CA ASP A 18 -26.17 -12.29 17.61
C ASP A 18 -25.02 -11.26 17.58
N HIS A 19 -24.02 -11.46 16.73
CA HIS A 19 -22.83 -10.59 16.63
C HIS A 19 -22.93 -9.55 15.49
N GLY A 20 -24.03 -9.52 14.74
CA GLY A 20 -24.22 -8.52 13.70
C GLY A 20 -23.18 -8.62 12.58
N LEU A 21 -22.72 -7.46 12.09
CA LEU A 21 -21.67 -7.36 11.08
C LEU A 21 -20.30 -7.86 11.58
N GLN A 22 -20.10 -7.95 12.89
CA GLN A 22 -18.87 -8.45 13.50
C GLN A 22 -18.71 -9.98 13.40
N SER A 23 -19.76 -10.69 12.98
CA SER A 23 -19.69 -12.12 12.64
C SER A 23 -18.72 -12.41 11.47
N GLY A 24 -18.36 -11.37 10.71
CA GLY A 24 -17.41 -11.43 9.62
C GLY A 24 -18.00 -11.92 8.29
N PRO A 25 -17.30 -11.67 7.15
CA PRO A 25 -17.84 -11.89 5.82
C PRO A 25 -18.26 -13.35 5.54
N GLY A 26 -17.50 -14.34 6.05
CA GLY A 26 -17.79 -15.76 5.82
C GLY A 26 -19.01 -16.27 6.59
N SER A 27 -19.37 -15.66 7.72
CA SER A 27 -20.63 -15.97 8.41
C SER A 27 -21.81 -15.37 7.67
N ILE A 28 -21.67 -14.11 7.23
CA ILE A 28 -22.69 -13.39 6.45
C ILE A 28 -22.96 -14.11 5.13
N ALA A 29 -21.93 -14.58 4.42
CA ALA A 29 -22.07 -15.36 3.19
C ALA A 29 -22.93 -16.62 3.39
N ARG A 30 -22.68 -17.39 4.45
CA ARG A 30 -23.49 -18.58 4.77
C ARG A 30 -24.92 -18.21 5.14
N GLY A 31 -25.11 -17.14 5.89
CA GLY A 31 -26.43 -16.64 6.27
C GLY A 31 -27.25 -16.20 5.05
N LEU A 32 -26.64 -15.41 4.16
CA LEU A 32 -27.26 -14.98 2.89
C LEU A 32 -27.59 -16.17 2.00
N SER A 33 -26.67 -17.11 1.81
CA SER A 33 -26.92 -18.32 1.02
C SER A 33 -28.09 -19.14 1.57
N ALA A 34 -28.18 -19.29 2.90
CA ALA A 34 -29.32 -19.96 3.52
C ALA A 34 -30.65 -19.21 3.30
N LEU A 35 -30.66 -17.89 3.54
CA LEU A 35 -31.82 -17.04 3.29
C LEU A 35 -32.28 -17.10 1.83
N TYR A 36 -31.34 -16.98 0.89
CA TYR A 36 -31.64 -16.95 -0.54
C TYR A 36 -32.14 -18.30 -1.04
N LYS A 37 -31.61 -19.40 -0.52
CA LYS A 37 -32.16 -20.73 -0.76
C LYS A 37 -33.61 -20.86 -0.28
N ASP A 38 -33.91 -20.35 0.91
CA ASP A 38 -35.27 -20.36 1.47
C ASP A 38 -36.23 -19.48 0.64
N ILE A 39 -35.76 -18.31 0.16
CA ILE A 39 -36.49 -17.47 -0.78
C ILE A 39 -36.78 -18.24 -2.07
N THR A 40 -35.76 -18.82 -2.71
CA THR A 40 -35.90 -19.58 -3.96
C THR A 40 -36.90 -20.74 -3.80
N GLU A 41 -36.84 -21.50 -2.70
CA GLU A 41 -37.77 -22.59 -2.43
C GLU A 41 -39.21 -22.09 -2.23
N THR A 42 -39.37 -20.95 -1.56
CA THR A 42 -40.71 -20.36 -1.38
C THR A 42 -41.27 -19.87 -2.73
N VAL A 43 -40.45 -19.19 -3.55
CA VAL A 43 -40.86 -18.75 -4.90
C VAL A 43 -41.21 -19.96 -5.79
N ARG A 44 -40.46 -21.07 -5.69
CA ARG A 44 -40.75 -22.31 -6.44
C ARG A 44 -42.13 -22.90 -6.09
N LYS A 45 -42.50 -22.90 -4.81
CA LYS A 45 -43.82 -23.36 -4.36
C LYS A 45 -44.95 -22.44 -4.85
N GLU A 46 -44.74 -21.13 -4.79
CA GLU A 46 -45.70 -20.17 -5.32
C GLU A 46 -45.84 -20.29 -6.84
N ALA A 47 -44.73 -20.48 -7.57
CA ALA A 47 -44.74 -20.67 -9.01
C ALA A 47 -45.61 -21.88 -9.43
N ALA A 48 -45.53 -22.99 -8.70
CA ALA A 48 -46.38 -24.16 -8.94
C ALA A 48 -47.88 -23.81 -8.78
N THR A 49 -48.22 -23.02 -7.76
CA THR A 49 -49.60 -22.55 -7.55
C THR A 49 -50.01 -21.57 -8.64
N ILE A 50 -49.16 -20.60 -8.96
CA ILE A 50 -49.44 -19.54 -9.94
C ILE A 50 -49.73 -20.14 -11.32
N ASN A 51 -48.93 -21.10 -11.75
CA ASN A 51 -49.11 -21.81 -13.02
C ASN A 51 -50.44 -22.56 -13.14
N THR A 52 -51.04 -22.94 -12.01
CA THR A 52 -52.33 -23.67 -12.01
C THR A 52 -53.54 -22.76 -11.83
N VAL A 53 -53.37 -21.61 -11.18
CA VAL A 53 -54.48 -20.75 -10.74
C VAL A 53 -54.67 -19.54 -11.66
N PHE A 54 -53.61 -19.03 -12.31
CA PHE A 54 -53.68 -17.77 -13.06
C PHE A 54 -53.68 -17.99 -14.58
N PRO A 55 -54.50 -17.23 -15.33
CA PRO A 55 -54.50 -17.27 -16.80
C PRO A 55 -53.20 -16.75 -17.45
N SER A 56 -52.51 -15.82 -16.78
CA SER A 56 -51.23 -15.23 -17.22
C SER A 56 -50.15 -15.42 -16.15
N PRO A 57 -49.55 -16.61 -16.01
CA PRO A 57 -48.57 -16.89 -14.96
C PRO A 57 -47.33 -16.00 -15.01
N ASN A 58 -46.85 -15.66 -16.22
CA ASN A 58 -45.63 -14.86 -16.40
C ASN A 58 -45.74 -13.46 -15.80
N ASP A 59 -46.86 -12.76 -15.98
CA ASP A 59 -47.06 -11.41 -15.44
C ASP A 59 -47.07 -11.42 -13.90
N VAL A 60 -47.71 -12.43 -13.32
CA VAL A 60 -47.78 -12.61 -11.86
C VAL A 60 -46.41 -12.97 -11.30
N MET A 61 -45.65 -13.83 -12.00
CA MET A 61 -44.28 -14.17 -11.60
C MET A 61 -43.34 -12.96 -11.65
N SER A 62 -43.43 -12.11 -12.68
CA SER A 62 -42.66 -10.86 -12.74
C SER A 62 -42.91 -9.98 -11.50
N ILE A 63 -44.18 -9.79 -11.12
CA ILE A 63 -44.56 -8.99 -9.94
C ILE A 63 -44.06 -9.63 -8.63
N LEU A 64 -44.18 -10.96 -8.51
CA LEU A 64 -43.71 -11.69 -7.33
C LEU A 64 -42.19 -11.53 -7.15
N VAL A 65 -41.41 -11.79 -8.20
CA VAL A 65 -39.95 -11.73 -8.16
C VAL A 65 -39.47 -10.30 -7.94
N GLN A 66 -40.09 -9.32 -8.60
CA GLN A 66 -39.78 -7.90 -8.37
C GLN A 66 -39.98 -7.53 -6.90
N ARG A 67 -41.10 -7.94 -6.30
CA ARG A 67 -41.39 -7.65 -4.88
C ARG A 67 -40.43 -8.34 -3.93
N VAL A 68 -40.02 -9.57 -4.22
CA VAL A 68 -39.03 -10.29 -3.43
C VAL A 68 -37.70 -9.53 -3.42
N LEU A 69 -37.25 -9.04 -4.57
CA LEU A 69 -36.01 -8.27 -4.68
C LEU A 69 -36.12 -6.91 -4.00
N GLU A 70 -37.12 -6.09 -4.36
CA GLU A 70 -37.26 -4.71 -3.89
C GLU A 70 -37.64 -4.58 -2.42
N GLN A 71 -38.27 -5.60 -1.83
CA GLN A 71 -38.74 -5.53 -0.45
C GLN A 71 -37.92 -6.44 0.46
N ARG A 72 -37.90 -7.75 0.20
CA ARG A 72 -37.29 -8.71 1.13
C ARG A 72 -35.77 -8.70 1.04
N VAL A 73 -35.22 -8.73 -0.18
CA VAL A 73 -33.76 -8.69 -0.40
C VAL A 73 -33.21 -7.31 -0.07
N SER A 74 -33.86 -6.23 -0.53
CA SER A 74 -33.45 -4.87 -0.14
C SER A 74 -33.46 -4.65 1.38
N ALA A 75 -34.45 -5.17 2.12
CA ALA A 75 -34.49 -5.02 3.58
C ALA A 75 -33.29 -5.63 4.31
N ILE A 76 -32.78 -6.78 3.85
CA ILE A 76 -31.55 -7.36 4.43
C ILE A 76 -30.31 -6.59 3.99
N LEU A 77 -30.25 -6.18 2.71
CA LEU A 77 -29.12 -5.39 2.18
C LEU A 77 -28.99 -4.03 2.87
N ASP A 78 -30.10 -3.38 3.21
CA ASP A 78 -30.12 -2.12 3.97
C ASP A 78 -29.47 -2.25 5.36
N LYS A 79 -29.51 -3.46 5.95
CA LYS A 79 -28.83 -3.76 7.22
C LYS A 79 -27.37 -4.15 7.04
N LEU A 80 -27.02 -4.76 5.92
CA LEU A 80 -25.66 -5.22 5.62
C LEU A 80 -24.77 -4.10 5.09
N LEU A 81 -25.30 -3.25 4.23
CA LEU A 81 -24.58 -2.24 3.46
C LEU A 81 -24.81 -0.84 4.00
N VAL A 82 -24.87 -0.71 5.33
CA VAL A 82 -24.93 0.60 6.00
C VAL A 82 -23.66 1.37 5.67
N LYS A 83 -23.80 2.49 4.95
CA LYS A 83 -22.67 3.29 4.50
C LYS A 83 -21.92 3.90 5.70
N PRO A 84 -20.63 3.59 5.88
CA PRO A 84 -19.84 4.22 6.92
C PRO A 84 -19.50 5.67 6.57
N SER A 85 -19.22 6.52 7.57
CA SER A 85 -18.85 7.92 7.31
C SER A 85 -17.41 8.01 6.80
N LEU A 86 -17.21 8.75 5.70
CA LEU A 86 -15.87 9.12 5.21
C LEU A 86 -15.26 10.32 5.95
N VAL A 87 -16.07 11.04 6.75
CA VAL A 87 -15.62 12.18 7.56
C VAL A 87 -15.24 11.73 8.96
N ASN A 88 -16.10 10.93 9.58
CA ASN A 88 -15.88 10.35 10.90
C ASN A 88 -15.59 8.86 10.73
N LEU A 89 -14.33 8.54 10.46
CA LEU A 89 -13.92 7.18 10.12
C LEU A 89 -14.17 6.20 11.28
N PRO A 90 -14.76 5.01 11.03
CA PRO A 90 -14.88 3.97 12.04
C PRO A 90 -13.49 3.48 12.50
N PRO A 91 -13.28 3.10 13.77
CA PRO A 91 -11.99 2.59 14.25
C PRO A 91 -11.52 1.34 13.49
N VAL A 92 -10.21 1.18 13.32
CA VAL A 92 -9.63 0.03 12.58
C VAL A 92 -9.81 -1.27 13.37
N GLU A 93 -9.81 -1.17 14.69
CA GLU A 93 -10.02 -2.27 15.64
C GLU A 93 -11.40 -2.92 15.49
N GLU A 94 -12.40 -2.13 15.07
CA GLU A 94 -13.77 -2.58 14.80
C GLU A 94 -13.98 -2.98 13.33
N GLY A 95 -12.89 -3.05 12.55
CA GLY A 95 -12.89 -3.41 11.13
C GLY A 95 -12.83 -2.22 10.17
N GLY A 96 -12.94 -0.98 10.66
CA GLY A 96 -12.81 0.25 9.88
C GLY A 96 -13.73 0.31 8.65
N LEU A 97 -13.29 1.04 7.62
CA LEU A 97 -13.94 1.02 6.31
C LEU A 97 -13.79 -0.34 5.59
N LEU A 98 -12.77 -1.12 5.95
CA LEU A 98 -12.46 -2.41 5.32
C LEU A 98 -13.58 -3.45 5.53
N LEU A 99 -14.26 -3.41 6.67
CA LEU A 99 -15.39 -4.31 6.93
C LEU A 99 -16.50 -4.13 5.89
N TYR A 100 -16.91 -2.89 5.62
CA TYR A 100 -17.90 -2.58 4.59
C TYR A 100 -17.46 -3.08 3.20
N LEU A 101 -16.20 -2.80 2.83
CA LEU A 101 -15.62 -3.23 1.53
C LEU A 101 -15.51 -4.75 1.38
N ARG A 102 -15.45 -5.50 2.47
CA ARG A 102 -15.45 -6.98 2.46
C ARG A 102 -16.86 -7.56 2.42
N ILE A 103 -17.85 -6.89 3.02
CA ILE A 103 -19.24 -7.34 3.03
C ILE A 103 -19.93 -7.04 1.69
N LEU A 104 -19.64 -5.89 1.07
CA LEU A 104 -20.22 -5.48 -0.20
C LEU A 104 -20.11 -6.54 -1.33
N PRO A 105 -18.92 -7.07 -1.66
CA PRO A 105 -18.81 -8.09 -2.71
C PRO A 105 -19.53 -9.38 -2.32
N VAL A 106 -19.48 -9.79 -1.04
CA VAL A 106 -20.22 -10.97 -0.56
C VAL A 106 -21.72 -10.80 -0.80
N ALA A 107 -22.27 -9.65 -0.43
CA ALA A 107 -23.69 -9.35 -0.64
C ALA A 107 -24.05 -9.32 -2.13
N PHE A 108 -23.20 -8.74 -2.97
CA PHE A 108 -23.40 -8.67 -4.41
C PHE A 108 -23.39 -10.06 -5.07
N GLU A 109 -22.34 -10.86 -4.83
CA GLU A 109 -22.17 -12.19 -5.42
C GLU A 109 -23.32 -13.14 -5.04
N ASN A 110 -23.71 -13.18 -3.76
CA ASN A 110 -24.83 -13.99 -3.30
C ASN A 110 -26.15 -13.54 -3.96
N THR A 111 -26.33 -12.23 -4.16
CA THR A 111 -27.56 -11.72 -4.76
C THR A 111 -27.59 -11.99 -6.26
N GLN A 112 -26.45 -11.97 -6.94
CA GLN A 112 -26.35 -12.43 -8.34
C GLN A 112 -26.64 -13.93 -8.47
N GLU A 113 -26.19 -14.75 -7.52
CA GLU A 113 -26.53 -16.18 -7.50
C GLU A 113 -28.05 -16.38 -7.33
N LEU A 114 -28.67 -15.65 -6.38
CA LEU A 114 -30.12 -15.63 -6.22
C LEU A 114 -30.83 -15.21 -7.52
N ALA A 115 -30.36 -14.16 -8.21
CA ALA A 115 -30.95 -13.71 -9.46
C ALA A 115 -30.95 -14.82 -10.54
N LYS A 116 -29.85 -15.57 -10.65
CA LYS A 116 -29.74 -16.73 -11.56
C LYS A 116 -30.71 -17.84 -11.16
N GLU A 117 -30.84 -18.13 -9.86
CA GLU A 117 -31.80 -19.12 -9.38
C GLU A 117 -33.25 -18.71 -9.64
N LEU A 118 -33.63 -17.46 -9.37
CA LEU A 118 -34.97 -16.94 -9.61
C LEU A 118 -35.33 -16.97 -11.11
N LYS A 119 -34.36 -16.62 -11.97
CA LYS A 119 -34.50 -16.76 -13.42
C LYS A 119 -34.77 -18.20 -13.84
N SER A 120 -34.10 -19.18 -13.20
CA SER A 120 -34.32 -20.61 -13.47
C SER A 120 -35.69 -21.13 -13.01
N VAL A 121 -36.26 -20.54 -11.95
CA VAL A 121 -37.61 -20.86 -11.47
C VAL A 121 -38.69 -20.30 -12.40
N GLY A 122 -38.41 -19.16 -13.04
CA GLY A 122 -39.29 -18.47 -13.98
C GLY A 122 -39.72 -17.11 -13.43
N CYS A 123 -39.21 -16.04 -14.04
CA CYS A 123 -39.44 -14.66 -13.61
C CYS A 123 -40.21 -13.81 -14.63
N GLY A 124 -40.87 -14.46 -15.61
CA GLY A 124 -41.55 -13.76 -16.71
C GLY A 124 -40.57 -12.91 -17.55
N GLU A 125 -41.00 -11.71 -17.91
CA GLU A 125 -40.21 -10.72 -18.68
C GLU A 125 -39.41 -9.76 -17.78
N LEU A 126 -39.36 -10.02 -16.46
CA LEU A 126 -38.60 -9.18 -15.54
C LEU A 126 -37.09 -9.32 -15.80
N ASP A 127 -36.42 -8.18 -15.97
CA ASP A 127 -34.96 -8.12 -15.97
C ASP A 127 -34.42 -8.19 -14.53
N VAL A 128 -34.32 -9.41 -14.01
CA VAL A 128 -33.83 -9.71 -12.65
C VAL A 128 -32.36 -9.29 -12.47
N GLU A 129 -31.56 -9.41 -13.53
CA GLU A 129 -30.15 -9.03 -13.53
C GLU A 129 -30.03 -7.50 -13.45
N GLY A 130 -30.75 -6.75 -14.29
CA GLY A 130 -30.80 -5.30 -14.24
C GLY A 130 -31.35 -4.73 -12.93
N LEU A 131 -32.37 -5.38 -12.35
CA LEU A 131 -32.88 -5.00 -11.03
C LEU A 131 -31.84 -5.22 -9.92
N THR A 132 -31.12 -6.34 -9.98
CA THR A 132 -30.01 -6.62 -9.06
C THR A 132 -28.91 -5.55 -9.20
N GLU A 133 -28.51 -5.23 -10.43
CA GLU A 133 -27.53 -4.17 -10.69
C GLU A 133 -27.99 -2.81 -10.15
N SER A 134 -29.27 -2.48 -10.30
CA SER A 134 -29.83 -1.22 -9.78
C SER A 134 -29.75 -1.11 -8.25
N ILE A 135 -29.88 -2.21 -7.50
CA ILE A 135 -29.78 -2.20 -6.04
C ILE A 135 -28.36 -1.82 -5.60
N PHE A 136 -27.34 -2.29 -6.32
CA PHE A 136 -25.94 -2.09 -5.95
C PHE A 136 -25.28 -0.87 -6.63
N LEU A 137 -25.94 -0.26 -7.62
CA LEU A 137 -25.39 0.85 -8.41
C LEU A 137 -24.82 1.98 -7.55
N VAL A 138 -25.56 2.39 -6.52
CA VAL A 138 -25.12 3.46 -5.60
C VAL A 138 -23.84 3.06 -4.84
N HIS A 139 -23.70 1.80 -4.46
CA HIS A 139 -22.52 1.29 -3.76
C HIS A 139 -21.32 1.13 -4.71
N LYS A 140 -21.55 0.70 -5.95
CA LYS A 140 -20.52 0.58 -6.99
C LYS A 140 -19.93 1.94 -7.36
N ASN A 141 -20.77 2.97 -7.52
CA ASN A 141 -20.34 4.31 -7.90
C ASN A 141 -19.41 4.96 -6.87
N GLU A 142 -19.63 4.69 -5.58
CA GLU A 142 -18.82 5.24 -4.48
C GLU A 142 -17.67 4.32 -4.05
N TYR A 143 -17.61 3.09 -4.59
CA TYR A 143 -16.63 2.09 -4.21
C TYR A 143 -15.17 2.60 -4.25
N PRO A 144 -14.74 3.33 -5.30
CA PRO A 144 -13.36 3.82 -5.38
C PRO A 144 -12.98 4.75 -4.23
N GLU A 145 -13.89 5.65 -3.82
CA GLU A 145 -13.68 6.57 -2.71
C GLU A 145 -13.53 5.83 -1.37
N TYR A 146 -14.37 4.83 -1.11
CA TYR A 146 -14.27 4.01 0.10
C TYR A 146 -13.01 3.15 0.12
N GLU A 147 -12.64 2.51 -1.00
CA GLU A 147 -11.41 1.70 -1.09
C GLU A 147 -10.18 2.58 -0.86
N GLN A 148 -10.12 3.77 -1.50
CA GLN A 148 -9.01 4.69 -1.27
C GLN A 148 -8.92 5.17 0.18
N ALA A 149 -10.06 5.51 0.80
CA ALA A 149 -10.10 5.93 2.20
C ALA A 149 -9.68 4.80 3.15
N SER A 150 -10.14 3.57 2.91
CA SER A 150 -9.75 2.37 3.66
C SER A 150 -8.24 2.11 3.59
N LEU A 151 -7.65 2.17 2.38
CA LEU A 151 -6.22 2.03 2.20
C LEU A 151 -5.43 3.11 2.97
N ARG A 152 -5.89 4.36 2.94
CA ARG A 152 -5.25 5.44 3.73
C ARG A 152 -5.36 5.19 5.23
N GLN A 153 -6.51 4.71 5.69
CA GLN A 153 -6.76 4.40 7.09
C GLN A 153 -5.84 3.27 7.58
N LEU A 154 -5.78 2.15 6.85
CA LEU A 154 -4.93 1.01 7.16
C LEU A 154 -3.44 1.39 7.15
N TYR A 155 -3.04 2.23 6.20
CA TYR A 155 -1.69 2.76 6.14
C TYR A 155 -1.33 3.57 7.39
N GLN A 156 -2.22 4.46 7.81
CA GLN A 156 -2.03 5.30 8.99
C GLN A 156 -1.91 4.45 10.26
N ALA A 157 -2.82 3.48 10.44
CA ALA A 157 -2.80 2.57 11.58
C ALA A 157 -1.49 1.77 11.63
N LYS A 158 -1.05 1.16 10.52
CA LYS A 158 0.21 0.41 10.48
C LYS A 158 1.44 1.29 10.77
N MET A 159 1.40 2.54 10.32
CA MET A 159 2.45 3.51 10.60
C MET A 159 2.48 3.96 12.06
N GLU A 160 1.36 3.91 12.76
CA GLU A 160 1.27 4.20 14.19
C GLU A 160 1.74 3.01 15.04
N GLU A 161 1.32 1.78 14.70
CA GLU A 161 1.79 0.53 15.29
C GLU A 161 3.33 0.48 15.32
N LEU A 162 3.96 0.73 14.18
CA LEU A 162 5.41 0.67 14.08
C LEU A 162 6.13 1.81 14.82
N ARG A 163 5.48 2.97 15.00
CA ARG A 163 6.02 4.02 15.86
C ARG A 163 5.96 3.61 17.33
N ALA A 164 4.86 2.97 17.75
CA ALA A 164 4.71 2.46 19.10
C ALA A 164 5.75 1.37 19.41
N GLU A 165 5.98 0.43 18.49
CA GLU A 165 7.02 -0.60 18.61
C GLU A 165 8.44 0.00 18.74
N SER A 166 8.74 1.03 17.94
CA SER A 166 10.02 1.74 17.97
C SER A 166 10.27 2.43 19.31
N GLN A 167 9.23 2.98 19.96
CA GLN A 167 9.29 3.64 21.27
C GLN A 167 9.43 2.64 22.43
N GLN A 168 8.76 1.50 22.37
CA GLN A 168 8.87 0.45 23.39
C GLN A 168 10.27 -0.18 23.43
N GLN A 169 10.94 -0.25 22.28
CA GLN A 169 12.30 -0.77 22.20
C GLN A 169 13.33 0.14 22.90
N SER A 170 13.11 1.46 22.94
CA SER A 170 13.95 2.43 23.66
C SER A 170 13.80 2.36 25.19
N ASP A 171 12.60 2.05 25.71
CA ASP A 171 12.34 2.07 27.15
C ASP A 171 12.84 0.81 27.89
N SER A 172 13.06 -0.30 27.17
CA SER A 172 13.55 -1.56 27.75
C SER A 172 15.05 -1.58 28.09
N THR A 173 15.82 -0.52 27.75
CA THR A 173 17.27 -0.43 28.02
C THR A 173 17.61 0.37 29.29
N GLY A 174 16.59 0.84 30.03
CA GLY A 174 16.77 1.66 31.23
C GLY A 174 16.95 0.88 32.53
N THR A 175 18.09 0.20 32.73
CA THR A 175 18.70 -0.02 34.07
C THR A 175 20.05 -0.72 33.93
N THR A 176 21.16 0.02 33.80
CA THR A 176 22.46 -0.23 34.47
C THR A 176 23.44 0.90 34.13
N MET A 177 24.18 1.31 35.15
CA MET A 177 25.02 2.50 35.28
C MET A 177 26.38 2.40 34.54
N ARG A 178 26.75 3.50 33.86
CA ARG A 178 28.11 4.08 33.64
C ARG A 178 29.18 3.29 32.83
N SER A 179 29.33 3.65 31.55
CA SER A 179 30.64 3.84 30.87
C SER A 179 30.50 4.58 29.53
N LYS A 180 31.53 5.37 29.17
CA LYS A 180 31.65 6.25 28.00
C LYS A 180 31.21 5.60 26.68
N GLY A 181 30.32 6.31 25.97
CA GLY A 181 30.30 6.43 24.50
C GLY A 181 29.81 5.22 23.71
N THR A 182 28.49 5.07 23.58
CA THR A 182 27.80 4.41 22.45
C THR A 182 26.31 4.72 22.57
N SER A 183 25.85 5.84 21.99
CA SER A 183 24.41 6.03 21.75
C SER A 183 24.03 5.27 20.49
N ALA A 184 23.50 4.06 20.65
CA ALA A 184 22.87 3.33 19.57
C ALA A 184 21.71 4.16 18.99
N MET A 185 21.72 4.33 17.67
CA MET A 185 20.79 5.15 16.90
C MET A 185 19.39 4.50 16.77
N PRO A 186 18.35 5.31 16.48
CA PRO A 186 16.95 4.97 16.74
C PRO A 186 16.33 4.05 15.68
N SER A 187 15.45 3.17 16.15
CA SER A 187 14.64 2.14 15.48
C SER A 187 13.68 2.65 14.38
N HIS A 188 13.62 3.96 14.12
CA HIS A 188 12.71 4.61 13.16
C HIS A 188 12.88 4.14 11.70
N MET A 189 14.04 3.56 11.32
CA MET A 189 14.35 3.20 9.92
C MET A 189 14.15 1.71 9.54
N GLN A 190 13.83 0.80 10.47
CA GLN A 190 13.43 -0.58 10.11
C GLN A 190 11.96 -0.65 9.63
N ILE A 191 11.17 0.34 10.04
CA ILE A 191 9.75 0.53 9.76
C ILE A 191 9.46 0.59 8.24
N SER A 192 10.36 1.16 7.44
CA SER A 192 10.07 1.46 6.02
C SER A 192 9.94 0.24 5.10
N VAL A 193 10.70 -0.84 5.34
CA VAL A 193 10.70 -2.03 4.46
C VAL A 193 9.49 -2.92 4.78
N THR A 194 9.24 -3.17 6.07
CA THR A 194 8.10 -3.98 6.53
C THR A 194 6.76 -3.34 6.16
N VAL A 195 6.62 -2.01 6.33
CA VAL A 195 5.42 -1.28 5.86
C VAL A 195 5.24 -1.44 4.37
N ALA A 196 6.30 -1.24 3.58
CA ALA A 196 6.20 -1.33 2.13
C ALA A 196 5.76 -2.74 1.70
N THR A 197 6.39 -3.80 2.23
CA THR A 197 6.04 -5.17 1.85
C THR A 197 4.65 -5.58 2.32
N GLU A 198 4.28 -5.33 3.57
CA GLU A 198 2.98 -5.74 4.14
C GLU A 198 1.83 -4.90 3.56
N PHE A 199 2.01 -3.57 3.46
CA PHE A 199 0.95 -2.69 2.96
C PHE A 199 0.67 -2.88 1.47
N ILE A 200 1.72 -3.06 0.67
CA ILE A 200 1.60 -3.30 -0.76
C ILE A 200 1.09 -4.73 -0.99
N SER A 201 1.62 -5.73 -0.27
CA SER A 201 1.24 -7.12 -0.47
C SER A 201 -0.17 -7.46 -0.02
N GLN A 202 -0.60 -6.91 1.12
CA GLN A 202 -1.82 -7.35 1.81
C GLN A 202 -3.02 -6.44 1.55
N TYR A 203 -2.81 -5.13 1.41
CA TYR A 203 -3.93 -4.19 1.28
C TYR A 203 -4.09 -3.65 -0.13
N THR A 204 -2.99 -3.29 -0.80
CA THR A 204 -3.07 -2.71 -2.14
C THR A 204 -3.54 -3.73 -3.17
N THR A 205 -3.06 -4.97 -3.13
CA THR A 205 -3.48 -5.99 -4.10
C THR A 205 -4.83 -6.59 -3.81
N GLU A 206 -5.15 -6.91 -2.54
CA GLU A 206 -6.51 -7.35 -2.22
C GLU A 206 -7.53 -6.26 -2.58
N GLY A 207 -7.19 -4.98 -2.36
CA GLY A 207 -8.03 -3.85 -2.75
C GLY A 207 -8.18 -3.70 -4.26
N LEU A 208 -7.09 -3.87 -5.03
CA LEU A 208 -7.12 -3.85 -6.49
C LEU A 208 -7.85 -5.05 -7.09
N GLU A 209 -7.73 -6.24 -6.49
CA GLU A 209 -8.48 -7.44 -6.89
C GLU A 209 -9.98 -7.25 -6.66
N ARG A 210 -10.39 -6.71 -5.51
CA ARG A 210 -11.79 -6.35 -5.24
C ARG A 210 -12.30 -5.24 -6.17
N ALA A 211 -11.47 -4.24 -6.44
CA ALA A 211 -11.80 -3.13 -7.32
C ALA A 211 -11.85 -3.52 -8.81
N ARG A 212 -11.31 -4.68 -9.21
CA ARG A 212 -11.06 -5.05 -10.62
C ARG A 212 -12.32 -5.00 -11.50
N GLU A 213 -13.48 -5.39 -10.98
CA GLU A 213 -14.74 -5.38 -11.74
C GLU A 213 -15.30 -3.95 -11.86
N GLY A 214 -15.26 -3.14 -10.80
CA GLY A 214 -15.63 -1.72 -10.85
C GLY A 214 -14.62 -0.85 -11.62
N LEU A 215 -13.35 -1.27 -11.70
CA LEU A 215 -12.29 -0.63 -12.47
C LEU A 215 -12.52 -0.75 -13.99
N ASN A 216 -13.12 -1.84 -14.48
CA ASN A 216 -13.47 -1.99 -15.89
C ASN A 216 -14.63 -1.06 -16.30
N GLU A 217 -15.61 -0.84 -15.42
CA GLU A 217 -16.71 0.13 -15.64
C GLU A 217 -16.24 1.59 -15.42
N ALA A 218 -15.39 1.86 -14.44
CA ALA A 218 -14.81 3.18 -14.17
C ALA A 218 -13.72 3.59 -15.19
N ALA A 219 -13.07 2.64 -15.85
CA ALA A 219 -12.16 2.89 -16.98
C ALA A 219 -12.86 3.57 -18.16
N ALA A 220 -14.15 3.29 -18.36
CA ALA A 220 -14.99 3.99 -19.33
C ALA A 220 -15.27 5.45 -18.94
N LEU A 221 -15.01 5.86 -17.69
CA LEU A 221 -15.32 7.18 -17.12
C LEU A 221 -14.12 8.01 -16.61
N ARG A 222 -12.87 7.55 -16.83
CA ARG A 222 -11.58 8.31 -16.72
C ARG A 222 -11.07 8.79 -15.32
N GLU A 223 -9.73 8.84 -15.22
CA GLU A 223 -8.89 9.84 -14.51
C GLU A 223 -8.45 9.72 -13.02
N ARG A 224 -8.76 8.67 -12.23
CA ARG A 224 -8.61 8.78 -10.75
C ARG A 224 -7.62 7.91 -9.96
N PHE A 225 -6.80 7.06 -10.59
CA PHE A 225 -5.92 6.16 -9.82
C PHE A 225 -4.46 6.63 -9.71
N VAL A 226 -4.21 7.75 -9.02
CA VAL A 226 -2.86 8.14 -8.58
C VAL A 226 -2.54 7.48 -7.24
N ILE A 227 -2.25 6.18 -7.28
CA ILE A 227 -1.89 5.37 -6.08
C ILE A 227 -0.42 5.62 -5.67
N GLY A 228 0.43 6.14 -6.58
CA GLY A 228 1.88 6.30 -6.34
C GLY A 228 2.30 7.46 -5.41
N ALA A 229 1.47 8.49 -5.22
CA ALA A 229 1.92 9.75 -4.61
C ALA A 229 2.09 9.75 -3.08
N SER A 230 1.53 8.79 -2.34
CA SER A 230 1.58 8.76 -0.86
C SER A 230 2.79 8.01 -0.32
N VAL A 231 3.16 6.87 -0.93
CA VAL A 231 4.35 6.08 -0.58
C VAL A 231 5.63 6.79 -1.06
N SER A 232 5.58 7.38 -2.25
CA SER A 232 6.70 8.10 -2.89
C SER A 232 7.18 9.32 -2.08
N ARG A 233 6.26 10.14 -1.56
CA ARG A 233 6.60 11.34 -0.75
C ARG A 233 7.35 11.01 0.55
N ARG A 234 7.12 9.84 1.15
CA ARG A 234 7.69 9.50 2.46
C ARG A 234 9.02 8.75 2.37
N VAL A 235 9.26 7.97 1.33
CA VAL A 235 10.60 7.43 1.04
C VAL A 235 11.56 8.58 0.71
N VAL A 236 11.09 9.57 -0.06
CA VAL A 236 11.83 10.80 -0.35
C VAL A 236 12.08 11.63 0.91
N ALA A 237 11.08 11.82 1.78
CA ALA A 237 11.25 12.55 3.04
C ALA A 237 12.19 11.84 4.04
N ALA A 238 12.16 10.50 4.09
CA ALA A 238 13.07 9.73 4.93
C ALA A 238 14.52 9.83 4.43
N ALA A 239 14.75 9.74 3.12
CA ALA A 239 16.06 9.94 2.50
C ALA A 239 16.57 11.37 2.67
N ALA A 240 15.69 12.38 2.53
CA ALA A 240 16.02 13.78 2.76
C ALA A 240 16.41 14.05 4.24
N SER A 241 15.64 13.53 5.20
CA SER A 241 15.95 13.70 6.63
C SER A 241 17.26 13.01 7.05
N ALA A 242 17.58 11.87 6.43
CA ALA A 242 18.84 11.16 6.65
C ALA A 242 20.04 11.92 6.06
N ALA A 243 19.87 12.57 4.91
CA ALA A 243 20.89 13.43 4.31
C ALA A 243 21.11 14.72 5.13
N GLU A 244 20.05 15.32 5.65
CA GLU A 244 20.12 16.53 6.50
C GLU A 244 20.76 16.24 7.87
N ALA A 245 20.41 15.10 8.48
CA ALA A 245 21.07 14.63 9.70
C ALA A 245 22.54 14.27 9.48
N ALA A 246 22.88 13.78 8.28
CA ALA A 246 24.26 13.46 7.92
C ALA A 246 25.13 14.72 7.73
N ALA A 247 24.56 15.77 7.14
CA ALA A 247 25.21 17.07 6.96
C ALA A 247 25.41 17.84 8.28
N ALA A 248 24.52 17.64 9.27
CA ALA A 248 24.60 18.31 10.57
C ALA A 248 25.64 17.70 11.54
N ALA A 249 26.04 16.45 11.33
CA ALA A 249 26.98 15.73 12.18
C ALA A 249 28.24 15.33 11.39
N ALA A 250 29.27 16.19 11.42
CA ALA A 250 30.58 15.84 10.87
C ALA A 250 31.16 14.63 11.64
N GLY A 251 31.30 13.47 10.98
CA GLY A 251 31.97 12.30 11.55
C GLY A 251 31.68 10.97 10.83
N GLU A 252 32.58 9.98 10.99
CA GLU A 252 32.54 8.64 10.36
C GLU A 252 31.21 7.87 10.60
N ASN A 253 30.53 8.13 11.71
CA ASN A 253 29.23 7.52 12.05
C ASN A 253 28.07 8.06 11.21
N SER A 254 28.16 9.31 10.72
CA SER A 254 27.17 9.93 9.84
C SER A 254 27.20 9.27 8.45
N PHE A 255 28.40 9.09 7.89
CA PHE A 255 28.59 8.41 6.61
C PHE A 255 28.11 6.95 6.63
N LYS A 256 28.46 6.18 7.67
CA LYS A 256 27.97 4.80 7.84
C LYS A 256 26.45 4.74 7.91
N SER A 257 25.82 5.69 8.62
CA SER A 257 24.36 5.78 8.74
C SER A 257 23.69 6.13 7.40
N PHE A 258 24.28 7.05 6.63
CA PHE A 258 23.82 7.37 5.29
C PHE A 258 23.92 6.16 4.34
N MET A 259 25.05 5.43 4.35
CA MET A 259 25.22 4.25 3.50
C MET A 259 24.22 3.12 3.83
N VAL A 260 23.89 2.92 5.11
CA VAL A 260 22.83 1.99 5.52
C VAL A 260 21.45 2.46 5.03
N ALA A 261 21.17 3.76 5.04
CA ALA A 261 19.94 4.33 4.52
C ALA A 261 19.80 4.11 3.00
N VAL A 262 20.87 4.36 2.25
CA VAL A 262 20.93 4.14 0.80
C VAL A 262 20.69 2.66 0.46
N GLN A 263 21.38 1.74 1.16
CA GLN A 263 21.21 0.31 0.94
C GLN A 263 19.76 -0.15 1.17
N ARG A 264 19.11 0.34 2.23
CA ARG A 264 17.71 0.01 2.54
C ARG A 264 16.73 0.64 1.55
N CYS A 265 17.01 1.85 1.09
CA CYS A 265 16.24 2.50 0.03
C CYS A 265 16.30 1.64 -1.24
N ALA A 266 17.50 1.22 -1.67
CA ALA A 266 17.67 0.34 -2.83
C ALA A 266 16.89 -0.98 -2.68
N SER A 267 16.96 -1.64 -1.51
CA SER A 267 16.17 -2.85 -1.26
C SER A 267 14.65 -2.60 -1.32
N SER A 268 14.19 -1.47 -0.78
CA SER A 268 12.76 -1.09 -0.82
C SER A 268 12.28 -0.84 -2.25
N VAL A 269 13.09 -0.15 -3.07
CA VAL A 269 12.80 0.10 -4.48
C VAL A 269 12.65 -1.21 -5.25
N VAL A 270 13.57 -2.16 -5.05
CA VAL A 270 13.51 -3.48 -5.69
C VAL A 270 12.22 -4.22 -5.32
N ILE A 271 11.83 -4.21 -4.03
CA ILE A 271 10.59 -4.85 -3.58
C ILE A 271 9.37 -4.20 -4.24
N VAL A 272 9.30 -2.87 -4.25
CA VAL A 272 8.19 -2.12 -4.85
C VAL A 272 8.09 -2.37 -6.37
N GLN A 273 9.22 -2.33 -7.08
CA GLN A 273 9.28 -2.61 -8.52
C GLN A 273 8.87 -4.04 -8.85
N GLN A 274 9.42 -5.01 -8.12
CA GLN A 274 9.12 -6.43 -8.31
C GLN A 274 7.64 -6.70 -8.06
N TYR A 275 7.07 -6.09 -7.03
CA TYR A 275 5.65 -6.22 -6.71
C TYR A 275 4.77 -5.57 -7.78
N PHE A 276 5.12 -4.35 -8.20
CA PHE A 276 4.44 -3.65 -9.27
C PHE A 276 4.40 -4.51 -10.54
N MET A 277 5.52 -5.11 -10.93
CA MET A 277 5.58 -5.91 -12.15
C MET A 277 4.83 -7.23 -12.06
N ASN A 278 4.86 -7.91 -10.91
CA ASN A 278 4.24 -9.22 -10.76
C ASN A 278 2.74 -9.17 -10.50
N SER A 279 2.25 -8.10 -9.88
CA SER A 279 0.86 -8.01 -9.44
C SER A 279 0.13 -6.83 -10.07
N ILE A 280 0.49 -5.60 -9.70
CA ILE A 280 -0.26 -4.38 -10.07
C ILE A 280 -0.30 -4.20 -11.59
N SER A 281 0.84 -4.32 -12.26
CA SER A 281 0.99 -4.14 -13.70
C SER A 281 0.10 -5.10 -14.49
N ARG A 282 -0.02 -6.36 -14.05
CA ARG A 282 -0.87 -7.38 -14.67
C ARG A 282 -2.36 -7.09 -14.48
N LEU A 283 -2.75 -6.60 -13.30
CA LEU A 283 -4.13 -6.19 -13.02
C LEU A 283 -4.55 -4.98 -13.84
N LEU A 284 -3.61 -4.09 -14.18
CA LEU A 284 -3.87 -2.90 -14.98
C LEU A 284 -3.81 -3.12 -16.50
N LEU A 285 -3.30 -4.27 -16.98
CA LEU A 285 -3.22 -4.57 -18.42
C LEU A 285 -4.56 -4.47 -19.16
N PRO A 286 -5.70 -4.95 -18.61
CA PRO A 286 -7.00 -4.84 -19.27
C PRO A 286 -7.61 -3.44 -19.20
N VAL A 287 -6.98 -2.51 -18.47
CA VAL A 287 -7.51 -1.17 -18.19
C VAL A 287 -6.83 -0.15 -19.08
N ASP A 288 -7.55 0.33 -20.10
CA ASP A 288 -7.03 1.25 -21.12
C ASP A 288 -6.37 2.49 -20.51
N GLY A 289 -5.10 2.73 -20.87
CA GLY A 289 -4.29 3.87 -20.42
C GLY A 289 -3.78 3.81 -18.98
N ALA A 290 -4.38 2.99 -18.10
CA ALA A 290 -3.97 2.92 -16.69
C ALA A 290 -2.61 2.23 -16.50
N HIS A 291 -2.33 1.18 -17.29
CA HIS A 291 -1.02 0.51 -17.25
C HIS A 291 0.12 1.48 -17.61
N GLY A 292 -0.02 2.23 -18.72
CA GLY A 292 0.99 3.19 -19.16
C GLY A 292 1.24 4.30 -18.13
N ALA A 293 0.16 4.96 -17.67
CA ALA A 293 0.26 5.99 -16.65
C ALA A 293 0.90 5.50 -15.34
N SER A 294 0.57 4.28 -14.91
CA SER A 294 1.15 3.71 -13.70
C SER A 294 2.62 3.33 -13.86
N CYS A 295 3.03 2.85 -15.04
CA CYS A 295 4.43 2.62 -15.38
C CYS A 295 5.24 3.94 -15.38
N ASP A 296 4.68 5.01 -15.95
CA ASP A 296 5.31 6.33 -15.97
C ASP A 296 5.46 6.91 -14.55
N ASP A 297 4.42 6.82 -13.72
CA ASP A 297 4.44 7.24 -12.32
C ASP A 297 5.48 6.46 -11.48
N MET A 298 5.56 5.15 -11.70
CA MET A 298 6.57 4.29 -11.06
C MET A 298 7.98 4.70 -11.51
N GLY A 299 8.19 4.91 -12.81
CA GLY A 299 9.46 5.36 -13.37
C GLY A 299 9.88 6.72 -12.81
N ALA A 300 8.98 7.71 -12.80
CA ALA A 300 9.24 9.03 -12.24
C ALA A 300 9.57 8.99 -10.74
N THR A 301 8.88 8.12 -9.97
CA THR A 301 9.15 7.92 -8.55
C THR A 301 10.55 7.33 -8.32
N VAL A 302 10.93 6.30 -9.06
CA VAL A 302 12.25 5.68 -8.97
C VAL A 302 13.36 6.68 -9.32
N LEU A 303 13.20 7.41 -10.43
CA LEU A 303 14.14 8.46 -10.83
C LEU A 303 14.31 9.55 -9.76
N ASN A 304 13.23 9.98 -9.11
CA ASN A 304 13.30 10.96 -8.03
C ASN A 304 14.05 10.42 -6.79
N MET A 305 13.87 9.15 -6.46
CA MET A 305 14.61 8.51 -5.36
C MET A 305 16.10 8.38 -5.68
N GLU A 306 16.44 7.94 -6.89
CA GLU A 306 17.83 7.87 -7.37
C GLU A 306 18.50 9.25 -7.32
N ASN A 307 17.84 10.28 -7.85
CA ASN A 307 18.34 11.66 -7.80
C ASN A 307 18.59 12.17 -6.38
N THR A 308 17.73 11.80 -5.43
CA THR A 308 17.90 12.17 -4.02
C THR A 308 19.10 11.44 -3.39
N ALA A 309 19.26 10.14 -3.69
CA ALA A 309 20.40 9.36 -3.22
C ALA A 309 21.72 9.88 -3.80
N TYR A 310 21.77 10.21 -5.10
CA TYR A 310 22.94 10.80 -5.74
C TYR A 310 23.34 12.14 -5.10
N LYS A 311 22.36 13.02 -4.81
CA LYS A 311 22.62 14.28 -4.11
C LYS A 311 23.21 14.06 -2.72
N GLY A 312 22.66 13.12 -1.94
CA GLY A 312 23.19 12.79 -0.61
C GLY A 312 24.60 12.19 -0.67
N LEU A 313 24.88 11.35 -1.68
CA LEU A 313 26.22 10.77 -1.87
C LEU A 313 27.24 11.85 -2.26
N GLN A 314 26.86 12.79 -3.13
CA GLN A 314 27.70 13.93 -3.49
C GLN A 314 28.06 14.75 -2.25
N GLN A 315 27.09 15.07 -1.39
CA GLN A 315 27.32 15.78 -0.13
C GLN A 315 28.27 15.02 0.81
N CYS A 316 28.16 13.69 0.86
CA CYS A 316 29.07 12.85 1.64
C CYS A 316 30.51 12.92 1.09
N ILE A 317 30.67 12.84 -0.23
CA ILE A 317 31.98 12.96 -0.89
C ILE A 317 32.58 14.33 -0.61
N ASP A 318 31.81 15.41 -0.77
CA ASP A 318 32.28 16.77 -0.52
C ASP A 318 32.73 16.94 0.94
N THR A 319 32.00 16.35 1.89
CA THR A 319 32.35 16.37 3.33
C THR A 319 33.64 15.60 3.61
N VAL A 320 33.82 14.42 3.01
CA VAL A 320 35.05 13.63 3.15
C VAL A 320 36.24 14.38 2.54
N MET A 321 36.06 14.97 1.35
CA MET A 321 37.10 15.75 0.68
C MET A 321 37.52 16.97 1.50
N ALA A 322 36.55 17.70 2.07
CA ALA A 322 36.85 18.82 2.97
C ALA A 322 37.63 18.39 4.21
N GLU A 323 37.30 17.23 4.79
CA GLU A 323 38.04 16.68 5.94
C GLU A 323 39.45 16.22 5.56
N VAL A 324 39.63 15.62 4.38
CA VAL A 324 40.95 15.28 3.81
C VAL A 324 41.78 16.55 3.61
N GLU A 325 41.21 17.60 3.01
CA GLU A 325 41.89 18.89 2.83
C GLU A 325 42.26 19.55 4.16
N ARG A 326 41.38 19.45 5.16
CA ARG A 326 41.64 19.93 6.52
C ARG A 326 42.80 19.18 7.17
N LEU A 327 42.83 17.85 7.06
CA LEU A 327 43.90 17.00 7.60
C LEU A 327 45.22 17.27 6.88
N LEU A 328 45.22 17.33 5.55
CA LEU A 328 46.40 17.70 4.77
C LEU A 328 46.92 19.08 5.18
N SER A 329 46.03 20.06 5.35
CA SER A 329 46.44 21.41 5.76
C SER A 329 46.96 21.48 7.20
N ALA A 330 46.47 20.63 8.09
CA ALA A 330 46.85 20.61 9.51
C ALA A 330 48.13 19.79 9.77
N GLU A 331 48.31 18.67 9.06
CA GLU A 331 49.40 17.72 9.30
C GLU A 331 50.58 17.93 8.34
N GLN A 332 50.36 18.48 7.14
CA GLN A 332 51.44 18.67 6.16
C GLN A 332 52.19 19.97 6.41
N LYS A 333 53.43 19.88 6.91
CA LYS A 333 54.28 21.05 7.15
C LYS A 333 55.09 21.38 5.89
N ILE A 334 55.32 22.67 5.64
CA ILE A 334 56.19 23.17 4.55
C ILE A 334 57.60 22.54 4.61
N THR A 335 58.06 22.15 5.81
CA THR A 335 59.32 21.46 6.05
C THR A 335 59.38 20.02 5.52
N ASP A 336 58.25 19.34 5.37
CA ASP A 336 58.21 17.93 4.93
C ASP A 336 58.60 17.82 3.46
N ASN A 337 58.11 18.74 2.62
CA ASN A 337 58.51 18.85 1.21
C ASN A 337 59.94 19.43 1.06
N ARG A 338 60.36 20.32 1.98
CA ARG A 338 61.68 20.96 1.92
C ARG A 338 62.82 20.04 2.30
N SER A 339 62.62 19.14 3.27
CA SER A 339 63.65 18.18 3.71
C SER A 339 64.03 17.24 2.56
N SER A 340 63.03 16.67 1.88
CA SER A 340 63.24 15.79 0.72
C SER A 340 63.91 16.52 -0.46
N MET A 341 63.55 17.79 -0.70
CA MET A 341 64.18 18.60 -1.74
C MET A 341 65.63 18.98 -1.41
N MET A 342 65.94 19.28 -0.15
CA MET A 342 67.31 19.55 0.32
C MET A 342 68.19 18.30 0.22
N GLU A 343 67.66 17.13 0.57
CA GLU A 343 68.36 15.85 0.44
C GLU A 343 68.68 15.52 -1.02
N MET A 344 67.73 15.71 -1.94
CA MET A 344 67.95 15.56 -3.38
C MET A 344 69.01 16.53 -3.93
N LEU A 345 68.96 17.81 -3.54
CA LEU A 345 69.98 18.79 -3.95
C LEU A 345 71.37 18.45 -3.43
N LEU A 346 71.47 17.87 -2.23
CA LEU A 346 72.72 17.46 -1.63
C LEU A 346 73.31 16.24 -2.34
N ILE A 347 72.47 15.28 -2.74
CA ILE A 347 72.88 14.13 -3.58
C ILE A 347 73.35 14.59 -4.96
N ILE A 348 72.60 15.49 -5.62
CA ILE A 348 72.99 16.04 -6.93
C ILE A 348 74.32 16.80 -6.82
N GLY A 349 74.50 17.61 -5.78
CA GLY A 349 75.76 18.32 -5.52
C GLY A 349 76.95 17.37 -5.29
N GLN A 350 76.74 16.27 -4.57
CA GLN A 350 77.77 15.24 -4.37
C GLN A 350 78.11 14.50 -5.68
N GLN A 351 77.12 14.19 -6.52
CA GLN A 351 77.34 13.59 -7.84
C GLN A 351 78.09 14.52 -8.79
N MET A 352 77.74 15.81 -8.83
CA MET A 352 78.44 16.81 -9.64
C MET A 352 79.89 17.01 -9.18
N HIS A 353 80.14 17.03 -7.88
CA HIS A 353 81.50 17.15 -7.35
C HIS A 353 82.35 15.89 -7.61
N ALA A 354 81.75 14.69 -7.55
CA ALA A 354 82.41 13.45 -7.93
C ALA A 354 82.76 13.40 -9.43
N GLN A 355 81.85 13.85 -10.30
CA GLN A 355 82.12 13.97 -11.74
C GLN A 355 83.19 15.03 -12.04
N GLY A 356 83.16 16.18 -11.36
CA GLY A 356 84.17 17.24 -11.52
C GLY A 356 85.59 16.78 -11.12
N LYS A 357 85.72 15.97 -10.06
CA LYS A 357 87.01 15.37 -9.67
C LYS A 357 87.50 14.32 -10.67
N SER A 358 86.59 13.54 -11.27
CA SER A 358 86.93 12.56 -12.31
C SER A 358 87.43 13.24 -13.60
N VAL A 359 86.88 14.41 -13.95
CA VAL A 359 87.33 15.21 -15.10
C VAL A 359 88.68 15.87 -14.80
N ALA A 360 88.92 16.36 -13.57
CA ALA A 360 90.22 16.93 -13.19
C ALA A 360 91.36 15.88 -13.19
N GLN A 361 91.08 14.62 -12.82
CA GLN A 361 92.06 13.53 -12.87
C GLN A 361 92.33 12.98 -14.27
N SER A 362 91.60 13.42 -15.29
CA SER A 362 91.86 13.06 -16.70
C SER A 362 92.61 14.14 -17.48
N PHE A 363 93.03 15.22 -16.80
CA PHE A 363 93.83 16.32 -17.35
C PHE A 363 95.23 16.45 -16.72
N ASP A 364 95.60 15.54 -15.81
CA ASP A 364 96.99 15.24 -15.40
C ASP A 364 97.39 13.87 -15.98
#